data_AF-A0ABD7GIB6-F1
#
_entry.id   AF-A0ABD7GIB6-F1
#
_cell.length_a   1.000
_cell.length_b   1.000
_cell.length_c   1.000
_cell.angle_alpha   90.00
_cell.angle_beta   90.00
_cell.angle_gamma   90.00
#
_symmetry.space_group_name_H-M   'P 1'
#
loop_
_entity.id
_entity.type
_entity.pdbx_description
1 polymer ?
#
loop_
_entity_poly.entity_id
_entity_poly.type
_entity_poly.pdbx_seq_one_letter_code
_entity_poly.pdbx_strand_id
1 'polypeptide(L)'
;MGYLKERHGMTMLPGIPKEGQCPECGVFHTPDQPHNRDALRYQYAFYDAYGRWPSWADAMSHCADDVKACWTRELEARGIDVGKAAELESMNISVKFGG
;
A
#
# COMPACT_ATOMS: atom_id res chain seq x y z
N MET A 1 -1.41 14.27 14.80
CA MET A 1 -2.07 14.53 13.51
C MET A 1 -1.22 13.82 12.47
N GLY A 2 -1.80 13.27 11.40
CA GLY A 2 -1.02 12.47 10.45
C GLY A 2 -0.28 13.32 9.40
N TYR A 3 0.67 12.70 8.71
CA TYR A 3 1.54 13.30 7.72
C TYR A 3 0.80 13.97 6.56
N LEU A 4 -0.35 13.44 6.12
CA LEU A 4 -1.15 14.06 5.04
C LEU A 4 -1.65 15.43 5.44
N LYS A 5 -2.11 15.58 6.68
CA LYS A 5 -2.65 16.85 7.16
C LYS A 5 -1.54 17.87 7.34
N GLU A 6 -0.44 17.44 7.94
CA GLU A 6 0.71 18.31 8.23
C GLU A 6 1.39 18.79 6.95
N ARG A 7 1.57 17.90 5.97
CA ARG A 7 2.27 18.24 4.73
C ARG A 7 1.38 18.87 3.66
N HIS A 8 0.15 18.38 3.51
CA HIS A 8 -0.69 18.70 2.35
C HIS A 8 -2.04 19.32 2.71
N GLY A 9 -2.36 19.51 4.00
CA GLY A 9 -3.67 19.98 4.44
C GLY A 9 -4.81 19.00 4.15
N MET A 10 -4.50 17.76 3.75
CA MET A 10 -5.49 16.73 3.46
C MET A 10 -5.78 15.90 4.70
N THR A 11 -7.05 15.55 4.94
CA THR A 11 -7.43 14.67 6.06
C THR A 11 -8.04 13.40 5.52
N MET A 12 -7.48 12.25 5.90
CA MET A 12 -8.10 10.95 5.66
C MET A 12 -9.34 10.82 6.55
N LEU A 13 -10.49 10.59 5.92
CA LEU A 13 -11.70 10.27 6.65
C LEU A 13 -11.59 8.85 7.22
N PRO A 14 -12.11 8.60 8.44
CA PRO A 14 -12.20 7.24 8.94
C PRO A 14 -13.11 6.46 8.00
N GLY A 15 -12.59 5.40 7.41
CA GLY A 15 -13.44 4.45 6.68
C GLY A 15 -14.29 3.66 7.67
N ILE A 16 -15.50 3.33 7.25
CA ILE A 16 -16.45 2.51 8.00
C ILE A 16 -16.34 1.10 7.43
N PRO A 17 -15.52 0.20 8.03
CA PRO A 17 -15.41 -1.16 7.54
C PRO A 17 -16.77 -1.86 7.69
N LYS A 18 -17.16 -2.62 6.66
CA LYS A 18 -18.24 -3.59 6.81
C LYS A 18 -17.80 -4.72 7.74
N GLU A 19 -18.73 -5.42 8.34
CA GLU A 19 -18.43 -6.63 9.10
C GLU A 19 -17.58 -7.59 8.26
N GLY A 20 -16.47 -8.06 8.83
CA GLY A 20 -15.50 -8.93 8.14
C GLY A 20 -14.47 -8.22 7.25
N GLN A 21 -14.55 -6.91 7.03
CA GLN A 21 -13.47 -6.16 6.35
C GLN A 21 -12.33 -5.84 7.31
N CYS A 22 -11.11 -5.89 6.80
CA CYS A 22 -9.97 -5.36 7.51
C CYS A 22 -10.15 -3.85 7.76
N PRO A 23 -9.95 -3.38 9.02
CA PRO A 23 -10.14 -1.98 9.37
C PRO A 23 -9.10 -1.04 8.72
N GLU A 24 -7.92 -1.55 8.35
CA GLU A 24 -6.84 -0.76 7.76
C GLU A 24 -7.00 -0.60 6.25
N CYS A 25 -7.20 -1.70 5.53
CA CYS A 25 -7.23 -1.70 4.08
C CYS A 25 -8.66 -1.72 3.48
N GLY A 26 -9.69 -2.06 4.25
CA GLY A 26 -11.09 -2.12 3.78
C GLY A 26 -11.39 -3.27 2.81
N VAL A 27 -10.50 -4.26 2.70
CA VAL A 27 -10.72 -5.47 1.89
C VAL A 27 -11.02 -6.66 2.81
N PHE A 28 -11.64 -7.70 2.25
CA PHE A 28 -11.91 -8.95 2.96
C PHE A 28 -10.69 -9.87 2.87
N HIS A 29 -10.04 -10.11 4.01
CA HIS A 29 -9.01 -11.13 4.17
C HIS A 29 -8.99 -11.62 5.62
N THR A 30 -8.47 -12.82 5.84
CA THR A 30 -8.26 -13.36 7.19
C THR A 30 -7.06 -12.68 7.87
N PRO A 31 -6.98 -12.63 9.20
CA PRO A 31 -5.92 -11.91 9.92
C PRO A 31 -4.50 -12.42 9.65
N ASP A 32 -4.35 -13.68 9.26
CA ASP A 32 -3.08 -14.30 8.88
C ASP A 32 -2.56 -13.82 7.52
N GLN A 33 -3.42 -13.27 6.67
CA GLN A 33 -3.07 -12.78 5.34
C GLN A 33 -2.55 -11.34 5.38
N PRO A 34 -1.68 -10.95 4.43
CA PRO A 34 -1.17 -9.58 4.37
C PRO A 34 -2.27 -8.58 4.07
N HIS A 35 -2.00 -7.31 4.40
CA HIS A 35 -2.77 -6.24 3.81
C HIS A 35 -2.57 -6.24 2.29
N ASN A 36 -3.59 -5.85 1.54
CA ASN A 36 -3.37 -5.57 0.13
C ASN A 36 -2.60 -4.24 0.02
N ARG A 37 -1.30 -4.30 -0.30
CA ARG A 37 -0.42 -3.13 -0.50
C ARG A 37 -1.04 -2.11 -1.47
N ASP A 38 -1.79 -2.58 -2.45
CA ASP A 38 -2.39 -1.75 -3.51
C ASP A 38 -3.81 -1.25 -3.20
N ALA A 39 -4.39 -1.64 -2.07
CA ALA A 39 -5.62 -1.02 -1.62
C ALA A 39 -5.36 0.45 -1.28
N LEU A 40 -6.04 1.38 -1.97
CA LEU A 40 -5.89 2.83 -1.75
C LEU A 40 -6.01 3.21 -0.28
N ARG A 41 -6.96 2.61 0.43
CA ARG A 41 -7.15 2.89 1.85
C ARG A 41 -5.92 2.54 2.68
N TYR A 42 -5.29 1.40 2.42
CA TYR A 42 -4.06 0.99 3.08
C TYR A 42 -2.91 1.93 2.74
N GLN A 43 -2.71 2.23 1.45
CA GLN A 43 -1.65 3.13 0.99
C GLN A 43 -1.70 4.49 1.69
N TYR A 44 -2.88 5.11 1.75
CA TYR A 44 -3.03 6.44 2.36
C TYR A 44 -3.05 6.40 3.89
N ALA A 45 -3.59 5.34 4.52
CA ALA A 45 -3.48 5.16 5.96
C ALA A 45 -2.01 5.00 6.40
N PHE A 46 -1.25 4.19 5.66
CA PHE A 46 0.17 4.01 5.89
C PHE A 46 0.96 5.29 5.63
N TYR A 47 0.68 6.00 4.53
CA TYR A 47 1.34 7.27 4.22
C TYR A 47 1.05 8.34 5.28
N ASP A 48 -0.18 8.42 5.78
CA ASP A 48 -0.54 9.34 6.87
C ASP A 48 0.18 9.01 8.18
N ALA A 49 0.43 7.73 8.45
CA ALA A 49 1.14 7.28 9.65
C ALA A 49 2.66 7.44 9.55
N TYR A 50 3.26 7.18 8.38
CA TYR A 50 4.71 6.99 8.22
C TYR A 50 5.39 7.96 7.24
N GLY A 51 4.63 8.76 6.49
CA GLY A 51 5.17 9.75 5.55
C GLY A 51 5.87 9.17 4.32
N ARG A 52 5.68 7.87 4.04
CA ARG A 52 6.19 7.16 2.85
C ARG A 52 5.16 6.16 2.35
N TRP A 53 5.28 5.74 1.09
CA TRP A 53 4.43 4.67 0.55
C TRP A 53 4.86 3.30 1.10
N PRO A 54 3.92 2.36 1.30
CA PRO A 54 4.23 1.03 1.80
C PRO A 54 4.86 0.14 0.72
N SER A 55 5.72 -0.78 1.13
CA SER A 55 6.16 -1.94 0.35
C SER A 55 5.28 -3.17 0.64
N TRP A 56 5.49 -4.28 -0.08
CA TRP A 56 4.85 -5.54 0.29
C TRP A 56 5.40 -6.11 1.60
N ALA A 57 6.65 -5.82 1.96
CA ALA A 57 7.22 -6.17 3.26
C ALA A 57 6.47 -5.48 4.41
N ASP A 58 6.10 -4.21 4.26
CA ASP A 58 5.28 -3.49 5.25
C ASP A 58 3.89 -4.13 5.39
N ALA A 59 3.28 -4.47 4.26
CA ALA A 59 1.95 -5.08 4.20
C ALA A 59 1.89 -6.49 4.81
N MET A 60 3.04 -7.18 4.84
CA MET A 60 3.23 -8.49 5.45
C MET A 60 3.77 -8.43 6.88
N SER A 61 4.02 -7.26 7.47
CA SER A 61 4.77 -7.15 8.73
C SER A 61 4.17 -7.98 9.88
N HIS A 62 2.84 -8.06 9.98
CA HIS A 62 2.11 -8.84 10.98
C HIS A 62 1.96 -10.33 10.64
N CYS A 63 2.29 -10.76 9.42
CA CYS A 63 2.13 -12.14 9.00
C CYS A 63 3.13 -13.09 9.69
N ALA A 64 2.73 -14.34 9.83
CA ALA A 64 3.63 -15.42 10.22
C ALA A 64 4.71 -15.67 9.14
N ASP A 65 5.83 -16.27 9.53
CA ASP A 65 7.00 -16.43 8.66
C ASP A 65 6.73 -17.32 7.44
N ASP A 66 5.89 -18.34 7.60
CA ASP A 66 5.45 -19.22 6.52
C ASP A 66 4.57 -18.48 5.50
N VAL A 67 3.66 -17.63 5.97
CA VAL A 67 2.84 -16.76 5.12
C VAL A 67 3.69 -15.74 4.39
N LYS A 68 4.65 -15.09 5.09
CA LYS A 68 5.62 -14.17 4.49
C LYS A 68 6.42 -14.85 3.38
N ALA A 69 6.93 -16.05 3.64
CA ALA A 69 7.70 -16.82 2.66
C ALA A 69 6.86 -17.20 1.44
N CYS A 70 5.62 -17.63 1.65
CA CYS A 70 4.69 -17.97 0.56
C CYS A 70 4.42 -16.74 -0.33
N TRP A 71 4.00 -15.62 0.25
CA TRP A 71 3.69 -14.42 -0.52
C TRP A 71 4.91 -13.80 -1.19
N THR A 72 6.07 -13.79 -0.51
CA THR A 72 7.33 -13.31 -1.10
C THR A 72 7.65 -14.08 -2.38
N ARG A 73 7.61 -15.42 -2.32
CA ARG A 73 7.85 -16.27 -3.50
C ARG A 73 6.88 -15.95 -4.64
N GLU A 74 5.58 -15.83 -4.36
CA GLU A 74 4.56 -15.58 -5.39
C GLU A 74 4.63 -14.17 -5.98
N LEU A 75 5.07 -13.18 -5.21
CA LEU A 75 5.27 -11.80 -5.67
C LEU A 75 6.54 -11.68 -6.53
N GLU A 76 7.64 -12.28 -6.08
CA GLU A 76 8.90 -12.30 -6.82
C GLU A 76 8.77 -13.06 -8.14
N ALA A 77 8.02 -14.17 -8.18
CA ALA A 77 7.70 -14.90 -9.40
C ALA A 77 6.96 -14.05 -10.45
N ARG A 78 6.32 -12.95 -10.02
CA ARG A 78 5.65 -11.96 -10.88
C ARG A 78 6.50 -10.73 -11.17
N GLY A 79 7.77 -10.73 -10.75
CA GLY A 79 8.70 -9.60 -10.91
C GLY A 79 8.44 -8.44 -9.95
N ILE A 80 7.73 -8.68 -8.85
CA ILE A 80 7.43 -7.64 -7.84
C ILE A 80 8.52 -7.68 -6.76
N ASP A 81 9.22 -6.56 -6.58
CA ASP A 81 10.14 -6.36 -5.46
C ASP A 81 9.33 -6.13 -4.17
N VAL A 82 9.54 -7.01 -3.19
CA VAL A 82 8.81 -7.00 -1.92
C VAL A 82 9.25 -5.86 -1.00
N GLY A 83 10.52 -5.46 -1.06
CA GLY A 83 11.09 -4.41 -0.21
C GLY A 83 10.88 -3.00 -0.76
N LYS A 84 10.64 -2.88 -2.06
CA LYS A 84 10.46 -1.59 -2.72
C LYS A 84 9.03 -1.07 -2.56
N ALA A 85 8.91 0.19 -2.14
CA ALA A 85 7.64 0.92 -2.23
C ALA A 85 7.29 1.14 -3.72
N ALA A 86 6.01 1.35 -4.04
CA ALA A 86 5.63 1.72 -5.40
C ALA A 86 6.28 3.07 -5.77
N GLU A 87 7.33 3.04 -6.58
CA GLU A 87 7.93 4.25 -7.15
C GLU A 87 7.13 4.65 -8.39
N LEU A 88 6.74 5.93 -8.45
CA LEU A 88 6.31 6.54 -9.70
C LEU A 88 7.55 6.72 -10.56
N GLU A 89 7.84 5.76 -11.44
CA GLU A 89 8.81 5.98 -12.50
C GLU A 89 8.33 7.15 -13.37
N SER A 90 9.17 8.17 -13.51
CA SER A 90 8.87 9.32 -14.34
C SER A 90 8.82 8.87 -15.81
N MET A 91 7.62 8.75 -16.38
CA MET A 91 7.46 8.59 -17.82
C MET A 91 7.70 9.94 -18.49
N ASN A 92 8.83 10.08 -19.19
CA ASN A 92 9.12 11.23 -20.02
C ASN A 92 8.24 11.22 -21.27
N ILE A 93 7.02 11.76 -21.16
CA ILE A 93 6.13 11.98 -22.31
C ILE A 93 6.55 13.28 -23.00
N SER A 94 7.07 13.16 -24.23
CA SER A 94 7.31 14.32 -25.11
C SER A 94 6.08 14.54 -25.98
N VAL A 95 5.32 15.61 -25.71
CA VAL A 95 4.20 16.03 -26.56
C VAL A 95 4.74 17.02 -27.58
N LYS A 96 4.70 16.67 -28.87
CA LYS A 96 4.99 17.61 -29.97
C LYS A 96 3.71 18.33 -30.34
N PHE A 97 3.66 19.64 -30.12
CA PHE A 97 2.64 20.49 -30.71
C PHE A 97 3.06 20.81 -32.15
N GLY A 98 2.26 20.37 -33.12
CA GLY A 98 2.40 20.77 -34.52
C GLY A 98 1.91 22.21 -34.67
N GLY A 99 2.72 23.04 -35.33
CA GLY A 99 2.39 24.42 -35.70
C GLY A 99 1.57 24.52 -36.99
#